data_AF-A0A7X5FCZ7-F1
#
_entry.id   AF-A0A7X5FCZ7-F1
#
_cell.length_a   1.000
_cell.length_b   1.000
_cell.length_c   1.000
_cell.angle_alpha   90.00
_cell.angle_beta   90.00
_cell.angle_gamma   90.00
#
_symmetry.space_group_name_H-M   'P 1'
#
loop_
_entity.id
_entity.type
_entity.pdbx_description
1 polymer ?
#
loop_
_entity_poly.entity_id
_entity_poly.type
_entity_poly.pdbx_seq_one_letter_code
_entity_poly.pdbx_strand_id
1 'polypeptide(L)' 'MYELAIIGGGPAGVAAGVYASRKQIKTLFIADKFGGQSIVSDGIEN' A
#
# COMPACT_ATOMS: atom_id res chain seq x y z
N MET A 1 20.14 0.65 -1.09
CA MET A 1 19.50 -0.44 -1.83
C MET A 1 18.24 -0.87 -1.10
N TYR A 2 17.15 -1.08 -1.82
CA TYR A 2 15.88 -1.65 -1.34
C TYR A 2 15.72 -3.04 -1.95
N GLU A 3 15.02 -3.94 -1.26
CA GLU A 3 14.78 -5.33 -1.68
C GLU A 3 13.40 -5.50 -2.33
N LEU A 4 12.46 -4.63 -1.97
CA LEU A 4 11.08 -4.63 -2.48
C LEU A 4 10.67 -3.19 -2.79
N ALA A 5 9.98 -2.99 -3.93
CA ALA A 5 9.30 -1.74 -4.24
C ALA A 5 7.79 -2.00 -4.32
N ILE A 6 7.00 -1.19 -3.61
CA ILE A 6 5.54 -1.21 -3.64
C ILE A 6 5.07 0.08 -4.30
N ILE A 7 4.32 -0.05 -5.40
CA ILE A 7 3.79 1.07 -6.18
C ILE A 7 2.28 1.14 -5.95
N GLY A 8 1.82 2.25 -5.37
CA GLY A 8 0.41 2.49 -5.02
C GLY A 8 0.14 2.41 -3.52
N GLY A 9 -0.44 3.47 -2.97
CA GLY A 9 -0.74 3.63 -1.54
C GLY A 9 -2.12 3.11 -1.11
N GLY A 10 -2.81 2.35 -1.96
CA GLY A 10 -4.12 1.77 -1.66
C GLY A 10 -4.06 0.59 -0.68
N PRO A 11 -5.21 -0.03 -0.35
CA PRO A 11 -5.31 -1.10 0.64
C PRO A 11 -4.39 -2.29 0.33
N ALA A 12 -4.30 -2.68 -0.94
CA ALA A 12 -3.43 -3.78 -1.38
C ALA A 12 -1.94 -3.48 -1.13
N GLY A 13 -1.49 -2.27 -1.49
CA GLY A 13 -0.10 -1.85 -1.28
C GLY A 13 0.23 -1.76 0.21
N VAL A 14 -0.64 -1.13 0.99
CA VAL A 14 -0.45 -0.99 2.44
C VAL A 14 -0.42 -2.35 3.13
N ALA A 15 -1.31 -3.27 2.75
CA ALA A 15 -1.30 -4.65 3.26
C ALA A 15 0.04 -5.34 2.94
N ALA A 16 0.51 -5.27 1.70
CA ALA A 16 1.82 -5.81 1.33
C ALA A 16 2.97 -5.19 2.15
N GLY A 17 2.92 -3.87 2.39
CA GLY A 17 3.88 -3.15 3.22
C GLY A 17 3.92 -3.62 4.67
N VAL A 18 2.76 -3.91 5.26
CA VAL A 18 2.67 -4.47 6.62
C VAL A 18 3.38 -5.83 6.69
N TYR A 19 3.11 -6.73 5.73
CA TYR A 19 3.75 -8.05 5.71
C TYR A 19 5.25 -7.98 5.40
N ALA A 20 5.68 -7.07 4.51
CA ALA A 20 7.09 -6.84 4.24
C ALA A 20 7.82 -6.31 5.49
N SER A 21 7.20 -5.38 6.22
CA SER A 21 7.74 -4.81 7.46
C SER A 21 7.87 -5.87 8.57
N ARG A 22 6.89 -6.77 8.70
CA ARG A 22 6.95 -7.92 9.63
C ARG A 22 8.12 -8.87 9.35
N LYS A 23 8.63 -8.87 8.13
CA LYS A 23 9.79 -9.65 7.70
C LYS A 23 11.08 -8.84 7.66
N GLN A 24 11.04 -7.59 8.12
CA GLN A 24 12.16 -6.63 8.07
C GLN A 24 12.76 -6.46 6.68
N ILE A 25 11.95 -6.62 5.62
CA ILE A 25 12.37 -6.42 4.24
C ILE A 25 12.52 -4.92 3.99
N LYS A 26 13.68 -4.50 3.46
CA LYS A 26 13.95 -3.10 3.16
C LYS A 26 13.11 -2.64 1.97
N THR A 27 11.94 -2.10 2.26
CA THR A 27 10.89 -1.82 1.28
C THR A 27 10.82 -0.33 0.93
N LEU A 28 10.72 -0.01 -0.36
CA LEU A 28 10.44 1.33 -0.87
C LEU A 28 8.95 1.44 -1.23
N PHE A 29 8.29 2.48 -0.73
CA PHE A 29 6.93 2.83 -1.14
C PHE A 29 6.97 3.99 -2.14
N ILE A 30 6.24 3.83 -3.25
CA ILE A 30 6.05 4.89 -4.24
C ILE A 30 4.54 5.06 -4.43
N ALA A 31 3.99 6.14 -3.89
CA ALA A 31 2.57 6.42 -3.96
C ALA A 31 2.34 7.92 -4.03
N ASP A 32 1.41 8.34 -4.89
CA ASP A 32 0.94 9.73 -4.92
C ASP A 32 0.14 10.07 -3.65
N LYS A 33 -0.75 9.17 -3.22
CA LYS A 33 -1.51 9.25 -1.96
C LYS A 33 -1.71 7.88 -1.32
N PHE A 34 -1.83 7.86 0.01
CA PHE A 34 -2.23 6.66 0.77
C PHE A 34 -3.75 6.61 0.93
N GLY A 35 -4.31 5.39 1.01
CA GLY A 35 -5.74 5.10 1.15
C GLY A 35 -6.39 4.61 -0.14
N GLY A 36 -5.91 5.03 -1.31
CA GLY A 36 -6.42 4.56 -2.61
C GLY A 36 -7.92 4.82 -2.80
N GLN A 37 -8.66 3.85 -3.36
CA GLN A 37 -10.10 3.98 -3.55
C GLN A 37 -10.90 3.98 -2.23
N SER A 38 -10.34 3.45 -1.13
CA SER A 38 -11.05 3.37 0.15
C SER A 38 -11.35 4.72 0.81
N ILE A 39 -10.71 5.80 0.37
CA ILE A 39 -10.95 7.17 0.88
C ILE A 39 -11.85 8.02 -0.03
N VAL A 40 -12.17 7.54 -1.25
CA VAL A 40 -12.94 8.31 -2.23
C VAL A 40 -14.22 7.58 -2.68
N SER A 41 -14.49 6.41 -2.11
CA SER A 41 -15.74 5.68 -2.32
C SER A 41 -16.71 5.98 -1.18
N ASP A 42 -17.59 6.96 -1.41
CA ASP A 42 -18.63 7.37 -0.45
C ASP A 42 -19.86 6.43 -0.46
N GLY A 43 -19.98 5.54 -1.46
CA GLY A 43 -21.11 4.64 -1.65
C GLY A 43 -20.72 3.16 -1.60
N ILE A 44 -21.64 2.31 -1.14
CA ILE A 44 -21.55 0.85 -1.25
C ILE A 44 -22.40 0.41 -2.44
N GLU A 45 -21.77 -0.29 -3.38
CA GLU A 45 -22.44 -0.89 -4.54
C GLU A 45 -22.70 -2.38 -4.21
N ASN A 46 -23.97 -2.81 -4.23
CA ASN A 46 -24.41 -4.20 -4.00
C ASN A 46 -25.42 -4.63 -5.07
#